data_AF-A0A1A6HTL5-F1
#
_entry.id   AF-A0A1A6HTL5-F1
#
_cell.length_a   1.000
_cell.length_b   1.000
_cell.length_c   1.000
_cell.angle_alpha   90.00
_cell.angle_beta   90.00
_cell.angle_gamma   90.00
#
_symmetry.space_group_name_H-M   'P 1'
#
loop_
_entity.id
_entity.type
_entity.pdbx_description
1 polymer ?
#
loop_
_entity_poly.entity_id
_entity_poly.type
_entity_poly.pdbx_seq_one_letter_code
_entity_poly.pdbx_strand_id
1 'polypeptide(L)' 'MAYIGFVEEKGALYCELCYEKFFAPECGRCQRKILGEVINALKQTWHVSCFVCVACGKPIRNNVFHLEDGEPYCE' A
#
# COMPACT_ATOMS: atom_id res chain seq x y z
N MET A 1 23.29 16.45 -6.33
CA MET A 1 22.50 17.14 -5.29
C MET A 1 21.48 16.13 -4.78
N ALA A 2 21.69 15.57 -3.59
CA ALA A 2 20.77 14.59 -3.02
C ALA A 2 19.67 15.35 -2.26
N TYR A 3 18.49 15.45 -2.86
CA TYR A 3 17.29 15.94 -2.18
C TYR A 3 16.80 14.80 -1.29
N ILE A 4 17.24 14.79 -0.03
CA ILE A 4 16.65 13.89 0.96
C ILE A 4 15.23 14.40 1.19
N GLY A 5 14.25 13.71 0.61
CA GLY A 5 12.84 14.01 0.80
C GLY A 5 12.46 13.78 2.26
N PHE A 6 11.81 14.76 2.86
CA PHE A 6 11.25 14.65 4.21
C PHE A 6 9.73 14.53 4.11
N VAL A 7 9.15 13.71 4.98
CA VAL A 7 7.71 13.52 5.10
C VAL A 7 7.27 14.18 6.41
N GLU A 8 6.26 15.05 6.34
CA GLU A 8 5.66 15.64 7.53
C GLU A 8 4.52 14.75 8.03
N GLU A 9 4.59 14.31 9.28
CA GLU A 9 3.58 13.49 9.94
C GLU A 9 3.31 14.06 11.34
N LYS A 10 2.04 14.40 11.64
CA LYS A 10 1.62 15.03 12.91
C LYS A 10 2.40 16.28 13.32
N GLY A 11 2.90 17.06 12.34
CA GLY A 11 3.67 18.28 12.57
C GLY A 11 5.16 18.05 12.86
N ALA A 12 5.67 16.84 12.69
CA ALA A 12 7.10 16.53 12.76
C ALA A 12 7.62 16.02 11.41
N LEU A 13 8.84 16.41 11.07
CA LEU A 13 9.51 16.01 9.83
C LEU A 13 10.31 14.72 10.07
N TYR A 14 10.05 13.71 9.25
CA TYR A 14 10.72 12.43 9.26
C TYR A 14 11.45 12.21 7.94
N CYS A 15 12.65 11.63 7.98
CA CYS A 15 13.29 11.13 6.77
C CYS A 15 12.52 9.89 6.26
N GLU A 16 12.74 9.53 5.00
CA GLU A 16 12.15 8.34 4.37
C GLU A 16 12.30 7.06 5.23
N LEU A 17 13.47 6.87 5.84
CA LEU A 17 13.78 5.71 6.68
C LEU A 17 13.01 5.72 8.01
N CYS A 18 12.89 6.88 8.65
CA CYS A 18 12.12 7.03 9.88
C CYS A 18 10.63 6.84 9.61
N TYR A 19 10.13 7.42 8.52
CA TYR A 19 8.75 7.21 8.09
C TYR A 19 8.48 5.72 7.85
N GLU A 20 9.35 5.03 7.09
CA GLU A 20 9.25 3.59 6.84
C GLU A 20 9.15 2.77 8.14
N LYS A 21 10.02 3.06 9.09
CA LYS A 21 10.19 2.23 10.28
C LYS A 21 9.07 2.42 11.29
N PHE A 22 8.60 3.65 11.47
CA PHE A 22 7.69 3.99 12.57
C PHE A 22 6.24 4.24 12.12
N PHE A 23 6.03 4.65 10.86
CA PHE A 23 4.73 5.13 10.40
C PHE A 23 4.17 4.37 9.20
N ALA A 24 5.04 3.84 8.33
CA ALA A 24 4.58 3.21 7.09
C ALA A 24 3.65 2.02 7.39
N PRO A 25 2.50 1.96 6.68
CA PRO A 25 1.57 0.85 6.82
C PRO A 25 2.20 -0.42 6.26
N GLU A 26 1.73 -1.55 6.76
CA GLU A 26 2.18 -2.86 6.31
C GLU A 26 1.22 -3.43 5.28
N CYS A 27 1.77 -4.00 4.21
CA CYS A 27 0.98 -4.63 3.17
C CYS A 27 0.38 -5.95 3.66
N GLY A 28 -0.95 -6.08 3.59
CA GLY A 28 -1.67 -7.30 3.96
C GLY A 28 -1.20 -8.55 3.21
N ARG A 29 -0.66 -8.40 1.99
CA ARG A 29 -0.16 -9.52 1.18
C ARG A 29 1.25 -9.95 1.52
N CYS A 30 2.20 -9.01 1.45
CA CYS A 30 3.62 -9.32 1.51
C CYS A 30 4.23 -9.01 2.87
N GLN A 31 3.45 -8.44 3.81
CA GLN A 31 3.86 -8.04 5.15
C GLN A 31 5.09 -7.11 5.15
N ARG A 32 5.25 -6.31 4.10
CA ARG A 32 6.30 -5.30 3.99
C ARG A 32 5.73 -3.91 4.15
N LYS A 33 6.56 -3.00 4.65
CA LYS A 33 6.25 -1.57 4.73
C LYS A 33 5.99 -1.00 3.34
N ILE A 34 4.97 -0.17 3.23
CA ILE A 34 4.60 0.50 1.99
C ILE A 34 5.08 1.94 2.07
N LEU A 35 6.06 2.27 1.23
CA LEU A 35 6.55 3.63 1.04
C LEU A 35 5.90 4.24 -0.19
N GLY A 36 5.14 5.31 0.00
CA GLY A 36 4.46 6.03 -1.08
C GLY A 36 3.01 5.60 -1.27
N GLU A 37 2.64 5.27 -2.51
CA GLU A 37 1.24 4.97 -2.86
C GLU A 37 0.74 3.67 -2.24
N VAL A 38 -0.39 3.77 -1.56
CA VAL A 38 -1.05 2.68 -0.87
C VAL A 38 -2.48 2.50 -1.38
N ILE A 39 -2.98 1.27 -1.33
CA ILE A 39 -4.39 0.96 -1.53
C ILE A 39 -4.97 0.54 -0.18
N ASN A 40 -5.99 1.28 0.27
CA ASN A 40 -6.75 0.92 1.46
C ASN A 40 -7.98 0.12 1.03
N ALA A 41 -7.95 -1.19 1.25
CA ALA A 41 -9.00 -2.12 0.88
C ALA A 41 -9.06 -3.26 1.90
N LEU A 42 -10.22 -3.90 2.08
CA LEU A 42 -10.39 -4.99 3.05
C LEU A 42 -10.02 -4.63 4.51
N LYS A 43 -10.20 -3.35 4.89
CA LYS A 43 -9.73 -2.80 6.19
C LYS A 43 -8.22 -2.97 6.43
N GLN A 44 -7.45 -3.22 5.38
CA GLN A 44 -6.01 -3.35 5.39
C GLN A 44 -5.40 -2.43 4.33
N THR A 45 -4.09 -2.29 4.38
CA THR A 45 -3.34 -1.51 3.41
C THR A 45 -2.54 -2.45 2.52
N TRP A 46 -2.42 -2.13 1.24
CA TRP A 46 -1.79 -2.99 0.24
C TRP A 46 -0.89 -2.14 -0.66
N HIS A 47 0.22 -2.71 -1.12
CA HIS A 47 0.95 -2.10 -2.24
C HIS A 47 0.07 -2.10 -3.47
N VAL A 48 0.12 -1.03 -4.28
CA VAL A 48 -0.54 -0.95 -5.59
C VAL A 48 -0.21 -2.14 -6.50
N SER A 49 1.01 -2.67 -6.37
CA SER A 49 1.49 -3.86 -7.08
C SER A 49 1.08 -5.18 -6.42
N CYS A 50 0.78 -5.19 -5.13
CA CYS A 50 0.33 -6.39 -4.42
C CYS A 50 -1.18 -6.61 -4.55
N PHE A 51 -1.96 -5.53 -4.71
CA PHE A 51 -3.40 -5.59 -4.88
C PHE A 51 -3.77 -6.00 -6.31
N VAL A 52 -3.76 -7.30 -6.55
CA VAL A 52 -4.05 -7.94 -7.84
C VAL A 52 -5.20 -8.93 -7.68
N CYS A 53 -5.96 -9.13 -8.75
CA CYS A 53 -7.00 -10.15 -8.78
C CYS A 53 -6.38 -11.54 -8.61
N VAL A 54 -6.95 -12.35 -7.72
CA VAL A 54 -6.47 -13.72 -7.47
C VAL A 54 -6.73 -14.62 -8.68
N ALA A 55 -7.85 -14.44 -9.39
CA ALA A 55 -8.19 -15.23 -10.56
C ALA A 55 -7.29 -14.95 -11.78
N CYS A 56 -6.99 -13.68 -12.07
CA CYS A 56 -6.29 -13.30 -13.32
C CYS A 56 -4.87 -12.75 -13.10
N GLY A 57 -4.47 -12.49 -11.86
CA GLY A 57 -3.16 -11.94 -11.51
C GLY A 57 -2.93 -10.48 -11.91
N LYS A 58 -3.95 -9.78 -12.45
CA LYS A 58 -3.81 -8.39 -12.90
C LYS A 58 -4.03 -7.39 -11.76
N PRO A 59 -3.29 -6.27 -11.71
CA PRO A 59 -3.45 -5.24 -10.69
C PRO A 59 -4.79 -4.54 -10.78
N ILE A 60 -5.48 -4.43 -9.65
CA ILE A 60 -6.76 -3.76 -9.50
C ILE A 60 -6.47 -2.34 -9.03
N ARG A 61 -6.26 -1.40 -9.96
CA ARG A 61 -5.92 -0.01 -9.61
C ARG A 61 -7.11 0.93 -9.56
N ASN A 62 -8.09 0.72 -10.43
CA ASN A 62 -9.23 1.63 -10.58
C ASN A 62 -10.49 0.95 -11.16
N ASN A 63 -10.49 -0.38 -11.24
CA ASN A 63 -11.65 -1.14 -11.68
C ASN A 63 -12.52 -1.50 -10.48
N VAL A 64 -13.82 -1.64 -10.73
CA VAL A 64 -14.72 -2.32 -9.81
C VAL A 64 -14.13 -3.70 -9.52
N PHE A 65 -14.01 -4.00 -8.24
CA PHE A 65 -13.57 -5.31 -7.77
C PHE A 65 -14.59 -5.82 -6.76
N HIS A 66 -14.69 -7.13 -6.70
CA HIS A 66 -15.53 -7.83 -5.75
C HIS A 66 -14.66 -8.64 -4.81
N LEU A 67 -15.23 -8.97 -3.66
CA LEU A 67 -14.57 -9.73 -2.62
C LEU A 67 -15.30 -11.05 -2.47
N GLU A 68 -14.62 -12.14 -2.79
CA GLU A 68 -15.14 -13.50 -2.61
C GLU A 68 -14.19 -14.24 -1.66
N ASP A 69 -14.73 -14.82 -0.58
CA ASP A 69 -13.98 -15.50 0.49
C ASP A 69 -12.85 -14.66 1.15
N GLY A 70 -12.90 -13.33 1.01
CA GLY A 70 -11.85 -12.43 1.50
C GLY A 70 -10.70 -12.20 0.51
N GLU A 71 -10.80 -12.75 -0.69
CA GLU A 71 -9.87 -12.52 -1.80
C GLU A 71 -10.44 -11.50 -2.80
N PRO A 72 -9.60 -10.60 -3.35
CA PRO A 72 -10.04 -9.61 -4.34
C PRO A 72 -10.11 -10.22 -5.75
N TYR A 73 -11.24 -10.01 -6.43
CA TYR A 73 -11.49 -10.41 -7.81
C TYR A 73 -11.83 -9.19 -8.66
N CYS A 74 -11.28 -9.12 -9.87
CA CYS A 74 -11.68 -8.11 -10.85
C CYS A 74 -13.04 -8.47 -11.44
N GLU A 75 -13.89 -7.47 -11.66
CA GLU A 75 -15.11 -7.59 -12.48
C GLU A 75 -14.79 -7.70 -13.98
#